data_AF-A0A847M466-F1
#
_entry.id   AF-A0A847M466-F1
#
_cell.length_a   1.000
_cell.length_b   1.000
_cell.length_c   1.000
_cell.angle_alpha   90.00
_cell.angle_beta   90.00
_cell.angle_gamma   90.00
#
_symmetry.space_group_name_H-M   'P 1'
#
loop_
_entity.id
_entity.type
_entity.pdbx_description
1 polymer ?
#
loop_
_entity_poly.entity_id
_entity_poly.type
_entity_poly.pdbx_seq_one_letter_code
_entity_poly.pdbx_strand_id
1 'polypeptide(L)'
;MEITDIRIRKVAGEGKLKAYVTVTFDDCFVVHNVKIIEGKSGVFIAMPSRKTRSGEYKDVAHPIHPEFRAELQKKILDVYDSGNVQDDPTVEL
;
A
#
# COMPACT_ATOMS: atom_id res chain seq x y z
N MET A 1 -0.06 4.58 -16.56
CA MET A 1 0.53 5.09 -15.31
C MET A 1 1.48 4.02 -14.85
N GLU A 2 2.75 4.36 -14.78
CA GLU A 2 3.82 3.49 -14.33
C GLU A 2 4.03 3.67 -12.83
N ILE A 3 4.28 2.56 -12.14
CA ILE A 3 4.73 2.58 -10.75
C ILE A 3 6.25 2.65 -10.77
N THR A 4 6.81 3.81 -10.43
CA THR A 4 8.23 4.10 -10.60
C THR A 4 9.04 3.91 -9.33
N ASP A 5 8.42 4.03 -8.15
CA ASP A 5 9.06 3.75 -6.86
C ASP A 5 8.06 3.17 -5.85
N ILE A 6 8.55 2.26 -5.01
CA ILE A 6 7.78 1.61 -3.93
C ILE A 6 8.66 1.58 -2.68
N ARG A 7 8.20 2.26 -1.63
CA ARG A 7 8.89 2.31 -0.33
C ARG A 7 8.01 1.69 0.74
N ILE A 8 8.58 0.76 1.50
CA ILE A 8 7.84 -0.06 2.46
C ILE A 8 8.45 0.11 3.84
N ARG A 9 7.58 0.32 4.82
CA ARG A 9 7.93 0.32 6.24
C ARG A 9 7.17 -0.79 6.95
N LYS A 10 7.91 -1.74 7.53
CA LYS A 10 7.29 -2.92 8.16
C LYS A 10 6.75 -2.55 9.54
N VAL A 11 5.64 -3.15 9.90
CA VAL A 11 5.03 -2.98 11.23
C VAL A 11 5.36 -4.23 12.04
N ALA A 12 6.02 -4.04 13.18
CA ALA A 12 6.25 -5.11 14.14
C ALA A 12 4.95 -5.44 14.90
N GLY A 13 4.65 -6.73 15.07
CA GLY A 13 3.54 -7.22 15.89
C GLY A 13 2.63 -8.24 15.18
N GLU A 14 1.67 -8.77 15.93
CA GLU A 14 0.78 -9.87 15.51
C GLU A 14 -0.52 -9.40 14.83
N GLY A 15 -0.63 -8.10 14.54
CA GLY A 15 -1.81 -7.52 13.90
C GLY A 15 -1.99 -7.94 12.43
N LYS A 16 -3.18 -7.64 11.91
CA LYS A 16 -3.48 -7.78 10.47
C LYS A 16 -2.65 -6.83 9.60
N LEU A 17 -2.28 -5.67 10.13
CA LEU A 17 -1.45 -4.71 9.42
C LEU A 17 0.02 -5.16 9.46
N LYS A 18 0.62 -5.37 8.28
CA LYS A 18 2.00 -5.85 8.15
C LYS A 18 2.98 -4.76 7.73
N ALA A 19 2.54 -3.81 6.92
CA ALA A 19 3.38 -2.72 6.48
C ALA A 19 2.57 -1.52 6.01
N TYR A 20 3.21 -0.35 6.04
CA TYR A 20 2.81 0.83 5.30
C TYR A 20 3.65 0.94 4.03
N VAL A 21 3.03 1.44 2.97
CA VAL A 21 3.60 1.54 1.63
C VAL A 21 3.35 2.93 1.09
N THR A 22 4.40 3.53 0.55
CA THR A 22 4.36 4.73 -0.28
C THR A 22 4.66 4.32 -1.72
N VAL A 23 3.85 4.79 -2.65
CA VAL A 23 3.97 4.48 -4.08
C VAL A 23 4.15 5.77 -4.85
N THR A 24 5.16 5.84 -5.71
CA THR A 24 5.35 6.93 -6.67
C THR A 24 4.91 6.45 -8.05
N PHE A 25 4.14 7.29 -8.72
CA PHE A 25 3.65 7.09 -10.07
C PHE A 25 4.27 8.11 -11.01
N ASP A 26 4.72 7.64 -12.17
CA ASP A 26 5.28 8.45 -13.25
C ASP A 26 6.33 9.49 -12.77
N ASP A 27 7.11 9.15 -11.73
CA ASP A 27 8.10 10.02 -11.05
C ASP A 27 7.60 11.41 -10.60
N CYS A 28 6.29 11.61 -10.53
CA CYS A 28 5.71 12.93 -10.29
C CYS A 28 4.52 12.94 -9.32
N PHE A 29 3.97 11.78 -8.97
CA PHE A 29 2.81 11.71 -8.08
C PHE A 29 2.98 10.63 -7.02
N VAL A 30 2.87 11.00 -5.75
CA VAL A 30 3.08 10.09 -4.62
C VAL A 30 1.77 9.82 -3.88
N VAL A 31 1.51 8.56 -3.58
CA VAL A 31 0.43 8.12 -2.71
C VAL A 31 1.01 7.45 -1.48
N HIS A 32 0.76 8.06 -0.32
CA HIS A 32 1.12 7.53 0.99
C HIS A 32 0.00 6.67 1.58
N ASN A 33 0.34 5.91 2.62
CA ASN A 33 -0.58 5.17 3.48
C ASN A 33 -1.38 4.07 2.76
N VAL A 34 -0.81 3.50 1.70
CA VAL A 34 -1.21 2.16 1.23
C VAL A 34 -0.75 1.15 2.29
N LYS A 35 -1.54 0.11 2.54
CA LYS A 35 -1.28 -0.85 3.63
C LYS A 35 -1.18 -2.25 3.07
N ILE A 36 -0.26 -3.05 3.59
CA ILE A 36 -0.25 -4.49 3.40
C ILE A 36 -0.98 -5.13 4.58
N ILE A 37 -2.05 -5.86 4.28
CA ILE A 37 -2.95 -6.48 5.26
C ILE A 37 -2.96 -7.99 5.10
N GLU A 38 -2.81 -8.71 6.20
CA GLU A 38 -3.06 -10.14 6.29
C GLU A 38 -4.56 -10.40 6.53
N GLY A 39 -5.22 -10.95 5.51
CA GLY A 39 -6.59 -11.40 5.57
C GLY A 39 -6.69 -12.91 5.78
N LYS A 40 -7.93 -13.42 5.85
CA LYS A 40 -8.18 -14.87 5.99
C LYS A 40 -7.72 -15.68 4.78
N SER A 41 -7.71 -15.06 3.60
CA SER A 41 -7.38 -15.72 2.32
C SER A 41 -5.98 -15.36 1.80
N GLY A 42 -5.13 -14.79 2.67
CA GLY A 42 -3.79 -14.34 2.30
C GLY A 42 -3.59 -12.84 2.45
N VAL A 43 -2.42 -12.38 2.00
CA VAL A 43 -1.97 -11.00 2.09
C VAL A 43 -2.48 -10.19 0.89
N PHE A 44 -2.96 -8.97 1.14
CA PHE A 44 -3.47 -8.06 0.10
C PHE A 44 -3.18 -6.60 0.44
N ILE A 45 -3.31 -5.71 -0.54
CA ILE A 45 -3.16 -4.27 -0.31
C ILE A 45 -4.51 -3.60 0.01
N ALA A 46 -4.51 -2.71 0.99
CA ALA A 46 -5.61 -1.79 1.27
C ALA A 46 -5.19 -0.38 0.90
N MET A 47 -6.07 0.32 0.17
CA MET A 47 -5.84 1.69 -0.23
C MET A 47 -5.91 2.66 0.96
N PRO A 48 -5.32 3.86 0.84
CA PRO A 48 -5.43 4.89 1.87
C PRO A 48 -6.89 5.29 1.99
N SER A 49 -7.44 5.27 3.20
CA SER A 49 -8.84 5.59 3.43
C SER A 49 -9.00 6.57 4.58
N ARG A 50 -10.06 7.40 4.51
CA ARG A 50 -10.44 8.33 5.57
C ARG A 50 -11.88 8.06 6.00
N LYS A 51 -12.12 8.19 7.30
CA LYS A 51 -13.45 8.13 7.88
C LYS A 51 -14.21 9.41 7.53
N THR A 52 -15.36 9.25 6.88
CA THR A 52 -16.26 10.34 6.52
C THR A 52 -17.09 10.79 7.71
N ARG A 53 -17.82 11.91 7.59
CA ARG A 53 -18.72 12.42 8.64
C ARG A 53 -19.86 11.43 8.97
N SER A 54 -20.29 10.60 8.01
CA SER A 54 -21.28 9.55 8.24
C SER A 54 -20.70 8.33 8.98
N GLY A 55 -19.38 8.27 9.18
CA GLY A 55 -18.71 7.18 9.87
C GLY A 55 -18.20 6.06 8.94
N GLU A 56 -18.52 6.12 7.65
CA GLU A 56 -18.00 5.20 6.64
C GLU A 56 -16.55 5.51 6.28
N TYR A 57 -15.76 4.48 5.98
CA TYR A 57 -14.43 4.66 5.40
C TYR A 57 -14.53 4.72 3.89
N LYS A 58 -13.91 5.74 3.29
CA LYS A 58 -13.77 5.86 1.84
C LYS A 58 -12.31 5.97 1.46
N ASP A 59 -11.94 5.29 0.39
CA ASP A 59 -10.62 5.40 -0.19
C ASP A 59 -10.38 6.83 -0.66
N VAL A 60 -9.23 7.39 -0.27
CA VAL A 60 -8.74 8.70 -0.70
C VAL A 60 -8.15 8.60 -2.10
N ALA A 61 -7.50 7.49 -2.41
CA ALA A 61 -6.97 7.18 -3.73
C ALA A 61 -7.22 5.69 -4.02
N HIS A 62 -7.66 5.36 -5.23
CA HIS A 62 -7.88 3.97 -5.64
C HIS A 62 -7.78 3.81 -7.16
N PRO A 63 -7.20 2.70 -7.65
CA PRO A 63 -7.34 2.28 -9.04
C PRO A 63 -8.81 2.11 -9.42
N ILE A 64 -9.20 2.63 -10.59
CA ILE A 64 -10.55 2.45 -11.14
C ILE A 64 -10.66 1.24 -12.06
N HIS A 65 -9.53 0.75 -12.58
CA HIS A 65 -9.47 -0.41 -13.48
C HIS A 65 -8.91 -1.66 -12.76
N PRO A 66 -9.57 -2.83 -12.90
CA PRO A 66 -9.13 -4.07 -12.26
C PRO A 66 -7.71 -4.49 -12.63
N GLU A 67 -7.29 -4.24 -13.87
CA GLU A 67 -5.98 -4.60 -14.40
C GLU A 67 -4.88 -3.85 -13.64
N PHE A 68 -5.04 -2.53 -13.49
CA PHE A 68 -4.09 -1.71 -12.75
C PHE A 68 -4.11 -2.02 -11.25
N ARG A 69 -5.27 -2.37 -10.70
CA ARG A 69 -5.37 -2.84 -9.30
C ARG A 69 -4.54 -4.11 -9.08
N ALA A 70 -4.65 -5.08 -9.99
CA ALA A 70 -3.90 -6.32 -9.93
C ALA A 70 -2.40 -6.08 -10.09
N GLU A 71 -2.00 -5.21 -11.03
CA GLU A 71 -0.59 -4.82 -11.23
C GLU A 71 0.00 -4.17 -9.97
N LEU A 72 -0.70 -3.18 -9.41
CA LEU A 72 -0.27 -2.46 -8.21
C LEU A 72 -0.08 -3.40 -7.02
N GLN A 73 -1.05 -4.30 -6.78
CA GLN A 73 -0.93 -5.30 -5.72
C GLN A 73 0.27 -6.22 -5.95
N LYS A 74 0.41 -6.75 -7.17
CA LYS A 74 1.51 -7.66 -7.48
C LYS A 74 2.86 -6.98 -7.24
N LYS A 75 3.09 -5.77 -7.78
CA LYS A 75 4.38 -5.06 -7.60
C LYS A 75 4.69 -4.76 -6.14
N ILE A 76 3.70 -4.32 -5.35
CA ILE A 76 3.92 -4.05 -3.93
C ILE A 76 4.27 -5.33 -3.16
N LEU A 77 3.57 -6.43 -3.40
CA LEU A 77 3.83 -7.70 -2.72
C LEU A 77 5.16 -8.33 -3.17
N ASP A 78 5.50 -8.25 -4.45
CA ASP A 78 6.80 -8.69 -4.98
C ASP A 78 7.95 -7.96 -4.26
N VAL A 79 7.84 -6.63 -4.07
CA VAL A 79 8.84 -5.84 -3.32
C VAL A 79 8.87 -6.24 -1.84
N TYR A 80 7.70 -6.42 -1.22
CA TYR A 80 7.59 -6.82 0.19
C TYR A 80 8.25 -8.17 0.49
N ASP A 81 8.05 -9.15 -0.40
CA ASP A 81 8.53 -10.51 -0.26
C ASP A 81 10.01 -10.65 -0.67
N SER A 82 10.53 -9.78 -1.53
CA SER A 82 11.93 -9.81 -2.00
C SER A 82 12.98 -9.62 -0.90
N GLY A 83 12.59 -9.23 0.32
CA GLY A 83 13.51 -9.04 1.45
C GLY A 83 14.37 -7.77 1.37
N ASN A 84 14.38 -7.07 0.23
CA ASN A 84 15.08 -5.79 0.02
C ASN A 84 14.35 -4.58 0.62
N VAL A 85 13.48 -4.82 1.60
CA VAL A 85 12.78 -3.76 2.31
C VAL A 85 13.76 -3.17 3.33
N GLN A 86 14.52 -2.16 2.92
CA GLN A 86 15.09 -1.22 3.89
C GLN A 86 13.90 -0.59 4.58
N ASP A 87 13.82 -0.76 5.90
CA ASP A 87 12.78 -0.13 6.71
C ASP A 87 12.94 1.39 6.56
N ASP A 88 12.18 1.99 5.64
CA ASP A 88 12.36 3.39 5.26
C ASP A 88 11.69 4.27 6.32
N PRO A 89 12.47 4.98 7.17
CA PRO A 89 11.92 5.79 8.24
C PRO A 89 11.20 7.04 7.71
N THR A 90 11.36 7.37 6.43
CA THR A 90 10.71 8.53 5.80
C THR A 90 9.29 8.22 5.29
N VAL A 91 8.85 6.96 5.37
CA VAL A 91 7.44 6.61 5.14
C VAL A 91 6.61 7.06 6.35
N GLU A 92 5.89 8.17 6.17
CA GLU A 92 4.93 8.69 7.15
C GLU A 92 3.70 7.75 7.30
N LEU A 93 3.05 7.78 8.48
CA LEU A 93 1.91 6.92 8.86
C LEU A 93 0.55 7.63 8.71
#